data_AF-A0A6J2XA08-F1
#
_entry.id   AF-A0A6J2XA08-F1
#
_cell.length_a   1.000
_cell.length_b   1.000
_cell.length_c   1.000
_cell.angle_alpha   90.00
_cell.angle_beta   90.00
_cell.angle_gamma   90.00
#
_symmetry.space_group_name_H-M   'P 1'
#
loop_
_entity.id
_entity.type
_entity.pdbx_description
1 polymer ?
#
loop_
_entity_poly.entity_id
_entity_poly.type
_entity_poly.pdbx_seq_one_letter_code
_entity_poly.pdbx_strand_id
1 'polypeptide(L)'
;MENVQFFNKFMALIFMKNTNIHVFSSGYPSELFYRGSAMWETLYGMVLAYPIVCYVFVPVYFSLGITSVYQYLDMRFKSRLVRCLASGTYVVRQLLNQGVTVFTPCVALNTVIGIPYWASISGITLASIIFNLLGGLKAAILADVMQGLTMIAVSFAIIVQGCVEAGGPVNVFYLSKRDGRLNFFNWSTDLTARVTTTSALVGQLFMSLSIFGCQQNFVQRYCSMESQKKVTK
;
A
#
# COMPACT_ATOMS: atom_id res chain seq x y z
N MET A 1 -16.98 -20.55 -8.88
CA MET A 1 -15.54 -20.78 -8.61
C MET A 1 -14.63 -19.68 -9.18
N GLU A 2 -14.91 -19.10 -10.36
CA GLU A 2 -14.14 -17.95 -10.90
C GLU A 2 -14.17 -16.70 -10.00
N ASN A 3 -15.29 -16.37 -9.35
CA ASN A 3 -15.39 -15.18 -8.48
C ASN A 3 -14.52 -15.27 -7.21
N VAL A 4 -14.28 -16.47 -6.69
CA VAL A 4 -13.39 -16.69 -5.53
C VAL A 4 -11.92 -16.58 -5.95
N GLN A 5 -11.60 -16.98 -7.19
CA GLN A 5 -10.25 -16.85 -7.74
C GLN A 5 -9.93 -15.39 -8.10
N PHE A 6 -10.92 -14.62 -8.58
CA PHE A 6 -10.82 -13.17 -8.74
C PHE A 6 -10.63 -12.49 -7.39
N PHE A 7 -11.48 -12.79 -6.39
CA PHE A 7 -11.36 -12.21 -5.06
C PHE A 7 -10.02 -12.55 -4.39
N ASN A 8 -9.51 -13.77 -4.56
CA ASN A 8 -8.20 -14.16 -4.04
C ASN A 8 -7.04 -13.48 -4.78
N LYS A 9 -7.15 -13.23 -6.09
CA LYS A 9 -6.16 -12.48 -6.87
C LYS A 9 -6.23 -10.97 -6.62
N PHE A 10 -7.43 -10.44 -6.39
CA PHE A 10 -7.74 -9.07 -6.00
C PHE A 10 -7.21 -8.77 -4.61
N MET A 11 -7.48 -9.65 -3.65
CA MET A 11 -6.86 -9.63 -2.33
C MET A 11 -5.36 -9.77 -2.47
N ALA A 12 -4.83 -10.70 -3.27
CA ALA A 12 -3.40 -10.80 -3.50
C ALA A 12 -2.80 -9.50 -4.09
N LEU A 13 -3.48 -8.80 -5.02
CA LEU A 13 -3.04 -7.53 -5.60
C LEU A 13 -3.07 -6.37 -4.58
N ILE A 14 -4.06 -6.36 -3.69
CA ILE A 14 -4.21 -5.39 -2.59
C ILE A 14 -3.21 -5.69 -1.45
N PHE A 15 -2.94 -6.96 -1.17
CA PHE A 15 -1.95 -7.44 -0.20
C PHE A 15 -0.51 -7.36 -0.70
N MET A 16 -0.32 -7.27 -2.02
CA MET A 16 0.98 -7.19 -2.69
C MET A 16 1.65 -5.80 -2.57
N LYS A 17 1.64 -5.16 -1.39
CA LYS A 17 2.57 -4.06 -1.10
C LYS A 17 3.13 -4.05 0.32
N ASN A 18 4.32 -4.62 0.44
CA ASN A 18 5.11 -4.71 1.65
C ASN A 18 5.92 -3.45 2.05
N THR A 19 5.54 -2.26 1.60
CA THR A 19 6.23 -1.02 2.00
C THR A 19 5.27 0.02 2.56
N ASN A 20 4.08 0.08 1.96
CA ASN A 20 3.03 0.93 2.47
C ASN A 20 2.19 0.20 3.51
N ILE A 21 2.00 -1.13 3.45
CA ILE A 21 1.14 -1.81 4.43
C ILE A 21 1.65 -1.64 5.87
N HIS A 22 2.96 -1.61 6.13
CA HIS A 22 3.48 -1.36 7.49
C HIS A 22 3.20 0.06 7.98
N VAL A 23 3.48 1.06 7.16
CA VAL A 23 3.22 2.47 7.49
C VAL A 23 1.72 2.74 7.56
N PHE A 24 0.93 2.11 6.70
CA PHE A 24 -0.52 2.24 6.67
C PHE A 24 -1.16 1.51 7.87
N SER A 25 -0.71 0.30 8.19
CA SER A 25 -1.22 -0.50 9.32
C SER A 25 -0.83 0.07 10.67
N SER A 26 0.25 0.85 10.78
CA SER A 26 0.61 1.55 12.02
C SER A 26 0.06 2.98 12.06
N GLY A 27 0.08 3.67 10.92
CA GLY A 27 -0.31 5.08 10.79
C GLY A 27 -1.82 5.33 10.75
N TYR A 28 -2.62 4.48 10.07
CA TYR A 28 -4.06 4.70 9.98
C TYR A 28 -4.79 4.41 11.30
N PRO A 29 -4.47 3.32 12.04
CA PRO A 29 -5.10 3.10 13.35
C PRO A 29 -4.73 4.18 14.37
N SER A 30 -3.49 4.69 14.34
CA SER A 30 -3.08 5.79 15.22
C SER A 30 -3.79 7.10 14.85
N GLU A 31 -3.86 7.47 13.57
CA GLU A 31 -4.66 8.62 13.14
C GLU A 31 -6.15 8.46 13.47
N LEU A 32 -6.73 7.26 13.30
CA LEU A 32 -8.11 6.96 13.70
C LEU A 32 -8.31 7.14 15.21
N PHE A 33 -7.34 6.72 16.02
CA PHE A 33 -7.37 6.86 17.47
C PHE A 33 -7.31 8.33 17.92
N TYR A 34 -6.44 9.14 17.29
CA TYR A 34 -6.25 10.55 17.68
C TYR A 34 -7.24 11.53 17.04
N ARG A 35 -7.72 11.26 15.81
CA ARG A 35 -8.46 12.22 14.99
C ARG A 35 -9.80 11.70 14.43
N GLY A 36 -10.16 10.46 14.72
CA GLY A 36 -11.45 9.89 14.31
C GLY A 36 -11.49 9.43 12.85
N SER A 37 -12.71 9.15 12.36
CA SER A 37 -12.97 8.42 11.11
C SER A 37 -12.69 9.18 9.82
N ALA A 38 -12.16 10.41 9.86
CA ALA A 38 -11.96 11.25 8.66
C ALA A 38 -11.08 10.57 7.60
N MET A 39 -10.10 9.75 7.99
CA MET A 39 -9.23 9.04 7.05
C MET A 39 -9.95 7.91 6.29
N TRP A 40 -11.14 7.48 6.71
CA TRP A 40 -11.92 6.44 6.06
C TRP A 40 -12.29 6.80 4.61
N GLU A 41 -12.49 8.09 4.35
CA GLU A 41 -12.91 8.62 3.04
C GLU A 41 -11.84 8.41 1.95
N THR A 42 -10.58 8.23 2.36
CA THR A 42 -9.48 7.89 1.43
C THR A 42 -9.73 6.55 0.72
N LEU A 43 -10.46 5.62 1.35
CA LEU A 43 -10.80 4.33 0.74
C LEU A 43 -11.61 4.53 -0.56
N TYR A 44 -12.52 5.50 -0.59
CA TYR A 44 -13.32 5.80 -1.78
C TYR A 44 -12.45 6.26 -2.95
N GLY A 45 -11.49 7.16 -2.70
CA GLY A 45 -10.54 7.61 -3.72
C GLY A 45 -9.69 6.47 -4.28
N MET A 46 -9.27 5.53 -3.42
CA MET A 46 -8.53 4.34 -3.84
C MET A 46 -9.38 3.39 -4.71
N VAL A 47 -10.63 3.14 -4.32
CA VAL A 47 -11.56 2.29 -5.09
C VAL A 47 -11.86 2.90 -6.47
N LEU A 48 -12.02 4.22 -6.55
CA LEU A 48 -12.27 4.92 -7.81
C LEU A 48 -11.05 4.91 -8.76
N ALA A 49 -9.84 4.91 -8.22
CA ALA A 49 -8.62 4.87 -9.03
C ALA A 49 -8.42 3.52 -9.75
N TYR A 50 -8.92 2.43 -9.16
CA TYR A 50 -8.74 1.08 -9.68
C TYR A 50 -9.28 0.86 -11.11
N PRO A 51 -10.57 1.14 -11.42
CA PRO A 51 -11.08 0.95 -12.78
C PRO A 51 -10.32 1.80 -13.79
N ILE A 52 -9.92 3.02 -13.43
CA ILE A 52 -9.13 3.89 -14.31
C ILE A 52 -7.78 3.24 -14.64
N VAL A 53 -7.09 2.65 -13.67
CA VAL A 53 -5.82 1.95 -13.91
C VAL A 53 -6.02 0.74 -14.82
N CYS A 54 -7.04 -0.08 -14.53
CA CYS A 54 -7.32 -1.30 -15.29
C CYS A 54 -7.75 -1.03 -16.75
N TYR A 55 -8.53 0.03 -17.00
CA TYR A 55 -9.05 0.34 -18.34
C TYR A 55 -8.20 1.34 -19.13
N VAL A 56 -7.35 2.15 -18.48
CA VAL A 56 -6.52 3.16 -19.16
C VAL A 56 -5.05 2.77 -19.14
N PHE A 57 -4.47 2.52 -17.97
CA PHE A 57 -3.02 2.32 -17.84
C PHE A 57 -2.58 0.93 -18.31
N VAL A 58 -3.24 -0.13 -17.83
CA VAL A 58 -2.91 -1.52 -18.18
C VAL A 58 -2.91 -1.79 -19.70
N PRO A 59 -3.96 -1.44 -20.49
CA PRO A 59 -3.95 -1.71 -21.94
C PRO A 59 -2.82 -0.98 -22.67
N VAL A 60 -2.47 0.24 -22.24
CA VAL A 60 -1.38 1.01 -22.84
C VAL A 60 -0.04 0.29 -22.63
N TYR A 61 0.25 -0.17 -21.41
CA TYR A 61 1.49 -0.90 -21.13
C TYR A 61 1.59 -2.23 -21.88
N PHE A 62 0.48 -2.98 -21.94
CA PHE A 62 0.43 -4.27 -22.65
C PHE A 62 0.54 -4.11 -24.18
N SER A 63 -0.15 -3.14 -24.77
CA SER A 63 -0.09 -2.90 -26.23
C SER A 63 1.29 -2.49 -26.72
N LEU A 64 2.06 -1.79 -25.87
CA LEU A 64 3.42 -1.36 -26.17
C LEU A 64 4.48 -2.42 -25.85
N GLY A 65 4.11 -3.52 -25.17
CA GLY A 65 5.04 -4.59 -24.79
C GLY A 65 6.19 -4.13 -23.89
N ILE A 66 6.01 -3.04 -23.15
CA ILE A 66 7.06 -2.43 -22.32
C ILE A 66 7.05 -2.99 -20.91
N THR A 67 8.24 -3.19 -20.34
CA THR A 67 8.42 -3.72 -18.98
C THR A 67 8.69 -2.62 -17.95
N SER A 68 8.95 -1.38 -18.40
CA SER A 68 9.23 -0.24 -17.53
C SER A 68 8.44 1.01 -17.91
N VAL A 69 7.93 1.71 -16.88
CA VAL A 69 7.26 3.01 -17.04
C VAL A 69 8.21 4.06 -17.62
N TYR A 70 9.50 3.99 -17.30
CA TYR A 70 10.48 4.95 -17.82
C TYR A 70 10.78 4.72 -19.30
N GLN A 71 10.58 3.49 -19.79
CA GLN A 71 10.67 3.20 -21.22
C GLN A 71 9.49 3.82 -21.99
N TYR A 72 8.30 3.87 -21.39
CA TYR A 72 7.18 4.64 -21.93
C TYR A 72 7.54 6.12 -22.11
N LEU A 73 8.14 6.74 -21.09
CA LEU A 73 8.55 8.15 -21.14
C LEU A 73 9.59 8.40 -22.25
N ASP A 74 10.54 7.48 -22.41
CA ASP A 74 11.54 7.54 -23.48
C ASP A 74 10.89 7.51 -24.87
N MET A 75 9.94 6.59 -25.10
CA MET A 75 9.21 6.50 -26.37
C MET A 75 8.33 7.73 -26.63
N ARG A 76 7.72 8.29 -25.57
CA ARG A 76 6.79 9.43 -25.69
C ARG A 76 7.52 10.76 -25.92
N PHE A 77 8.60 11.01 -25.20
CA PHE A 77 9.38 12.25 -25.27
C PHE A 77 10.60 12.17 -26.20
N LYS A 78 10.91 10.98 -26.73
CA LYS A 78 12.08 10.69 -27.58
C LYS A 78 13.40 11.17 -26.97
N SER A 79 13.51 11.12 -25.64
CA SER A 79 14.65 11.67 -24.91
C SER A 79 15.14 10.72 -23.83
N ARG A 80 16.37 10.26 -24.02
CA ARG A 80 17.08 9.41 -23.06
C ARG A 80 17.36 10.12 -21.74
N LEU A 81 17.49 11.45 -21.75
CA LEU A 81 17.70 12.26 -20.54
C LEU A 81 16.48 12.20 -19.62
N VAL A 82 15.27 12.30 -20.17
CA VAL A 82 14.02 12.21 -19.39
C VAL A 82 13.90 10.85 -18.72
N ARG A 83 14.25 9.77 -19.43
CA ARG A 83 14.29 8.41 -18.86
C ARG A 83 15.28 8.29 -17.72
N CYS A 84 16.51 8.78 -17.89
CA CYS A 84 17.54 8.71 -16.84
C CYS A 84 17.15 9.54 -15.61
N LEU A 85 16.64 10.74 -15.80
CA LEU A 85 16.20 11.59 -14.68
C LEU A 85 15.01 10.97 -13.94
N ALA A 86 13.96 10.53 -14.65
CA ALA A 86 12.78 9.95 -14.01
C ALA A 86 13.09 8.65 -13.25
N SER A 87 13.90 7.77 -13.85
CA SER A 87 14.34 6.53 -13.18
C SER A 87 15.26 6.82 -11.99
N GLY A 88 16.20 7.77 -12.12
CA GLY A 88 17.09 8.19 -11.04
C GLY A 88 16.33 8.76 -9.84
N THR A 89 15.40 9.70 -10.08
CA THR A 89 14.54 10.26 -9.02
C THR A 89 13.71 9.18 -8.34
N TYR A 90 13.19 8.21 -9.10
CA TYR A 90 12.47 7.09 -8.52
C TYR A 90 13.35 6.22 -7.63
N VAL A 91 14.55 5.87 -8.07
CA VAL A 91 15.48 5.04 -7.29
C VAL A 91 15.84 5.73 -5.98
N VAL A 92 16.16 7.03 -6.01
CA VAL A 92 16.47 7.80 -4.80
C VAL A 92 15.27 7.84 -3.84
N ARG A 93 14.08 8.18 -4.36
CA ARG A 93 12.85 8.21 -3.55
C ARG A 93 12.54 6.84 -2.95
N GLN A 94 12.72 5.76 -3.72
CA GLN A 94 12.46 4.40 -3.27
C GLN A 94 13.48 3.97 -2.21
N LEU A 95 14.76 4.31 -2.37
CA LEU A 95 15.81 4.03 -1.38
C LEU A 95 15.48 4.67 -0.02
N LEU A 96 15.11 5.95 -0.02
CA LEU A 96 14.72 6.67 1.20
C LEU A 96 13.50 6.03 1.87
N ASN A 97 12.48 5.67 1.09
CA ASN A 97 11.27 5.04 1.61
C ASN A 97 11.54 3.64 2.19
N GLN A 98 12.42 2.85 1.54
CA GLN A 98 12.85 1.55 2.06
C GLN A 98 13.63 1.69 3.37
N GLY A 99 14.47 2.72 3.51
CA GLY A 99 15.18 3.01 4.75
C GLY A 99 14.25 3.20 5.95
N VAL A 100 13.20 4.03 5.78
CA VAL A 100 12.17 4.25 6.82
C VAL A 100 11.43 2.95 7.14
N THR A 101 11.16 2.14 6.12
CA THR A 101 10.42 0.88 6.26
C THR A 101 11.21 -0.16 7.07
N VAL A 102 12.52 -0.30 6.81
CA VAL A 102 13.39 -1.22 7.57
C VAL A 102 13.62 -0.71 9.00
N PHE A 103 13.64 0.60 9.20
CA PHE A 103 13.83 1.19 10.52
C PHE A 103 12.64 0.94 11.47
N THR A 104 11.41 0.94 10.95
CA THR A 104 10.18 0.76 11.74
C THR A 104 10.19 -0.50 12.63
N PRO A 105 10.45 -1.73 12.11
CA PRO A 105 10.54 -2.92 12.95
C PRO A 105 11.77 -2.93 13.87
N CYS A 106 12.87 -2.23 13.52
CA CYS A 106 14.03 -2.11 14.39
C CYS A 106 13.69 -1.34 15.68
N VAL A 107 12.88 -0.29 15.57
CA VAL A 107 12.36 0.44 16.73
C VAL A 107 11.48 -0.45 17.59
N ALA A 108 10.55 -1.20 16.98
CA ALA A 108 9.69 -2.14 17.70
C ALA A 108 10.51 -3.22 18.45
N LEU A 109 11.50 -3.83 17.78
CA LEU A 109 12.38 -4.83 18.38
C LEU A 109 13.20 -4.27 19.54
N ASN A 110 13.70 -3.04 19.42
CA ASN A 110 14.41 -2.37 20.50
C ASN A 110 13.48 -2.15 21.70
N THR A 111 12.23 -1.73 21.48
CA THR A 111 11.28 -1.49 22.57
C THR A 111 10.80 -2.76 23.29
N VAL A 112 10.65 -3.88 22.57
CA VAL A 112 10.09 -5.13 23.13
C VAL A 112 11.18 -6.04 23.69
N ILE A 113 12.30 -6.19 22.97
CA ILE A 113 13.35 -7.18 23.27
C ILE A 113 14.65 -6.50 23.76
N GLY A 114 14.80 -5.18 23.58
CA GLY A 114 16.01 -4.45 23.99
C GLY A 114 17.20 -4.61 23.04
N ILE A 115 17.00 -5.15 21.84
CA ILE A 115 18.10 -5.37 20.87
C ILE A 115 18.61 -4.03 20.34
N PRO A 116 19.93 -3.78 20.31
CA PRO A 116 20.48 -2.53 19.77
C PRO A 116 20.18 -2.35 18.28
N TYR A 117 20.01 -1.10 17.86
CA TYR A 117 19.60 -0.76 16.48
C TYR A 117 20.54 -1.34 15.40
N TRP A 118 21.86 -1.31 15.62
CA TRP A 118 22.83 -1.85 14.63
C TRP A 118 22.62 -3.34 14.35
N ALA A 119 22.14 -4.11 15.33
CA ALA A 119 22.05 -5.56 15.25
C ALA A 119 20.75 -5.94 14.55
N SER A 120 19.68 -5.23 14.87
CA SER A 120 18.39 -5.38 14.20
C SER A 120 18.48 -4.98 12.72
N ILE A 121 19.12 -3.85 12.41
CA ILE A 121 19.28 -3.37 11.02
C ILE A 121 20.10 -4.35 10.20
N SER A 122 21.27 -4.78 10.70
CA SER A 122 22.15 -5.71 9.98
C SER A 122 21.49 -7.08 9.78
N GLY A 123 20.83 -7.62 10.82
CA GLY A 123 20.13 -8.90 10.75
C GLY A 123 18.98 -8.90 9.75
N ILE A 124 18.08 -7.91 9.81
CA ILE A 124 16.93 -7.80 8.90
C ILE A 124 17.41 -7.59 7.46
N THR A 125 18.41 -6.74 7.25
CA THR A 125 18.94 -6.45 5.91
C THR A 125 19.59 -7.69 5.31
N LEU A 126 20.43 -8.41 6.08
CA LEU A 126 21.10 -9.62 5.61
C LEU A 126 20.09 -10.72 5.25
N ALA A 127 19.12 -10.97 6.14
CA ALA A 127 18.05 -11.94 5.88
C ALA A 127 17.25 -11.58 4.63
N SER A 128 16.93 -10.29 4.45
CA SER A 128 16.21 -9.80 3.28
C SER A 128 17.01 -9.97 1.99
N ILE A 129 18.32 -9.72 2.00
CA ILE A 129 19.19 -9.91 0.83
C ILE A 129 19.26 -11.39 0.45
N ILE A 130 19.53 -12.28 1.41
CA ILE A 130 19.59 -13.73 1.18
C ILE A 130 18.28 -14.24 0.59
N PHE A 131 17.15 -13.82 1.16
CA PHE A 131 15.83 -14.19 0.68
C PHE A 131 15.58 -13.74 -0.77
N ASN A 132 15.95 -12.50 -1.11
CA ASN A 132 15.78 -11.98 -2.47
C ASN A 132 16.69 -12.69 -3.48
N LEU A 133 17.93 -13.02 -3.10
CA LEU A 133 18.89 -13.72 -3.96
C LEU A 133 18.45 -15.16 -4.28
N LEU A 134 17.96 -15.89 -3.28
CA LEU A 134 17.58 -17.30 -3.45
C LEU A 134 16.21 -17.46 -4.11
N GLY A 135 15.28 -16.55 -3.84
CA GLY A 135 13.88 -16.73 -4.18
C GLY A 135 13.45 -16.09 -5.52
N GLY A 136 14.16 -15.05 -5.97
CA GLY A 136 13.77 -14.26 -7.13
C GLY A 136 12.35 -13.66 -7.02
N LEU A 137 11.80 -13.20 -8.14
CA LEU A 137 10.49 -12.53 -8.15
C LEU A 137 9.33 -13.44 -7.72
N LYS A 138 9.40 -14.75 -8.02
CA LYS A 138 8.33 -15.71 -7.67
C LYS A 138 8.23 -15.94 -6.15
N ALA A 139 9.36 -16.13 -5.46
CA ALA A 139 9.32 -16.31 -4.01
C ALA A 139 8.95 -15.01 -3.29
N ALA A 140 9.40 -13.86 -3.80
CA ALA A 140 9.00 -12.55 -3.26
C ALA A 140 7.47 -12.35 -3.33
N ILE A 141 6.85 -12.72 -4.46
CA ILE A 141 5.38 -12.70 -4.62
C ILE A 141 4.69 -13.64 -3.62
N LEU A 142 5.22 -14.85 -3.40
CA LEU A 142 4.63 -15.81 -2.45
C LEU A 142 4.74 -15.31 -1.00
N ALA A 143 5.89 -14.77 -0.60
CA ALA A 143 6.08 -14.20 0.72
C ALA A 143 5.15 -13.00 0.97
N ASP A 144 4.95 -12.14 -0.03
CA ASP A 144 3.99 -11.03 0.06
C ASP A 144 2.56 -11.52 0.30
N VAL A 145 2.14 -12.61 -0.35
CA VAL A 145 0.81 -13.21 -0.12
C VAL A 145 0.69 -13.75 1.31
N MET A 146 1.69 -14.49 1.78
CA MET A 146 1.70 -15.04 3.14
C MET A 146 1.67 -13.94 4.20
N GLN A 147 2.43 -12.87 3.98
CA GLN A 147 2.43 -11.72 4.87
C GLN A 147 1.09 -10.99 4.88
N GLY A 148 0.45 -10.81 3.72
CA GLY A 148 -0.89 -10.24 3.63
C GLY A 148 -1.91 -11.01 4.46
N LEU A 149 -1.93 -12.33 4.32
CA LEU A 149 -2.81 -13.21 5.11
C LEU A 149 -2.54 -13.10 6.62
N THR A 150 -1.25 -13.06 6.99
CA THR A 150 -0.85 -12.93 8.40
C THR A 150 -1.30 -11.59 8.99
N MET A 151 -1.17 -10.49 8.24
CA MET A 151 -1.62 -9.16 8.67
C MET A 151 -3.14 -9.11 8.89
N ILE A 152 -3.94 -9.75 8.04
CA ILE A 152 -5.40 -9.86 8.25
C ILE A 152 -5.69 -10.62 9.54
N ALA A 153 -5.04 -11.77 9.73
CA ALA A 153 -5.26 -12.62 10.90
C ALA A 153 -4.92 -11.87 12.19
N VAL A 154 -3.78 -11.18 12.23
CA VAL A 154 -3.35 -10.35 13.37
C VAL A 154 -4.32 -9.18 13.61
N SER A 155 -4.74 -8.49 12.55
CA SER A 155 -5.72 -7.39 12.67
C SER A 155 -7.05 -7.89 13.24
N PHE A 156 -7.52 -9.04 12.77
CA PHE A 156 -8.75 -9.65 13.28
C PHE A 156 -8.61 -10.03 14.76
N ALA A 157 -7.49 -10.65 15.14
CA ALA A 157 -7.21 -10.99 16.53
C ALA A 157 -7.19 -9.75 17.44
N ILE A 158 -6.55 -8.65 17.01
CA ILE A 158 -6.51 -7.38 17.75
C ILE A 158 -7.93 -6.80 17.88
N ILE A 159 -8.75 -6.84 16.83
CA ILE A 159 -10.13 -6.34 16.88
C ILE A 159 -10.96 -7.16 17.88
N VAL A 160 -10.84 -8.49 17.87
CA VAL A 160 -11.56 -9.36 18.80
C VAL A 160 -11.13 -9.09 20.24
N GLN A 161 -9.82 -9.03 20.51
CA GLN A 161 -9.29 -8.73 21.84
C GLN A 161 -9.77 -7.35 22.33
N GLY A 162 -9.72 -6.33 21.47
CA GLY A 162 -10.22 -5.00 21.79
C GLY A 162 -11.73 -4.96 22.06
N CYS A 163 -12.52 -5.80 21.36
CA CYS A 163 -13.95 -5.93 21.64
C CYS A 163 -14.22 -6.60 23.00
N VAL A 164 -13.43 -7.61 23.37
CA VAL A 164 -13.56 -8.30 24.66
C VAL A 164 -13.21 -7.35 25.81
N GLU A 165 -12.09 -6.63 25.72
CA GLU A 165 -11.66 -5.66 26.73
C GLU A 165 -12.64 -4.49 26.88
N ALA A 166 -13.26 -4.06 25.79
CA ALA A 166 -14.29 -3.01 25.82
C ALA A 166 -15.64 -3.49 26.39
N GLY A 167 -15.81 -4.76 26.74
CA GLY A 167 -17.08 -5.30 27.24
C GLY A 167 -18.10 -5.61 26.15
N GLY A 168 -17.65 -5.85 24.92
CA GLY A 168 -18.45 -6.26 23.77
C GLY A 168 -18.44 -5.24 22.62
N PRO A 169 -18.75 -5.69 21.38
CA PRO A 169 -18.70 -4.84 20.18
C PRO A 169 -19.67 -3.65 20.25
N VAL A 170 -20.82 -3.82 20.91
CA VAL A 170 -21.82 -2.74 21.09
C VAL A 170 -21.23 -1.59 21.91
N ASN A 171 -20.43 -1.91 22.94
CA ASN A 171 -19.82 -0.89 23.77
C ASN A 171 -18.72 -0.14 23.00
N VAL A 172 -17.94 -0.83 22.16
CA VAL A 172 -16.95 -0.18 21.26
C VAL A 172 -17.61 0.87 20.36
N PHE A 173 -18.75 0.54 19.76
CA PHE A 173 -19.51 1.50 18.94
C PHE A 173 -20.05 2.66 19.75
N TYR A 174 -20.58 2.40 20.96
CA TYR A 174 -21.10 3.43 21.84
C TYR A 174 -20.01 4.41 22.31
N LEU A 175 -18.86 3.89 22.76
CA LEU A 175 -17.67 4.66 23.13
C LEU A 175 -17.16 5.51 21.96
N SER A 176 -17.04 4.91 20.77
CA SER A 176 -16.58 5.61 19.57
C SER A 176 -17.53 6.73 19.15
N LYS A 177 -18.84 6.52 19.31
CA LYS A 177 -19.86 7.56 19.04
C LYS A 177 -19.82 8.68 20.06
N ARG A 178 -19.70 8.35 21.35
CA ARG A 178 -19.64 9.33 22.45
C ARG A 178 -18.42 10.24 22.33
N ASP A 179 -17.28 9.68 21.95
CA ASP A 179 -16.03 10.43 21.80
C ASP A 179 -15.97 11.25 20.49
N GLY A 180 -17.08 11.32 19.72
CA GLY A 180 -17.15 12.09 18.48
C GLY A 180 -16.24 11.56 17.37
N ARG A 181 -15.81 10.30 17.45
CA ARG A 181 -14.84 9.70 16.52
C ARG A 181 -15.47 9.19 15.24
N LEU A 182 -16.80 9.11 15.17
CA LEU A 182 -17.59 8.61 14.03
C LEU A 182 -18.13 9.73 13.13
N ASN A 183 -17.28 10.69 12.78
CA ASN A 183 -17.59 11.72 11.79
C ASN A 183 -17.08 11.27 10.41
N PHE A 184 -17.94 10.59 9.67
CA PHE A 184 -17.59 9.94 8.39
C PHE A 184 -17.63 10.86 7.18
N PHE A 185 -18.31 12.00 7.29
CA PHE A 185 -18.49 12.94 6.18
C PHE A 185 -18.35 14.37 6.68
N ASN A 186 -17.28 15.04 6.29
CA ASN A 186 -17.08 16.46 6.50
C ASN A 186 -16.92 17.18 5.15
N TRP A 187 -18.04 17.73 4.66
CA TRP A 187 -18.13 18.48 3.41
C TRP A 187 -17.72 19.96 3.55
N SER A 188 -17.02 20.34 4.63
CA SER A 188 -16.53 21.71 4.75
C SER A 188 -15.61 22.06 3.57
N THR A 189 -15.84 23.22 2.97
CA THR A 189 -15.03 23.77 1.87
C THR A 189 -13.86 24.60 2.39
N ASP A 190 -13.53 24.47 3.67
CA ASP A 190 -12.42 25.17 4.29
C ASP A 190 -11.10 24.54 3.87
N LEU A 191 -10.27 25.31 3.16
CA LEU A 191 -8.96 24.88 2.67
C LEU A 191 -7.91 24.80 3.78
N THR A 192 -8.19 25.33 4.98
CA THR A 192 -7.33 25.16 6.16
C THR A 192 -7.62 23.88 6.95
N ALA A 193 -8.76 23.23 6.67
CA ALA A 193 -9.08 21.94 7.26
C ALA A 193 -8.13 20.86 6.71
N ARG A 194 -7.48 20.13 7.62
CA ARG A 194 -6.45 19.13 7.28
C ARG A 194 -6.94 18.03 6.34
N VAL A 195 -8.15 17.53 6.57
CA VAL A 195 -8.80 16.46 5.81
C VAL A 195 -10.28 16.78 5.73
N THR A 196 -10.79 16.91 4.51
CA THR A 196 -12.21 17.06 4.17
C THR A 196 -12.60 15.94 3.21
N THR A 197 -13.87 15.58 3.13
CA THR A 197 -14.32 14.48 2.26
C THR A 197 -13.86 14.66 0.81
N THR A 198 -13.95 15.88 0.31
CA THR A 198 -13.54 16.22 -1.05
C THR A 198 -12.02 16.15 -1.22
N SER A 199 -11.24 16.69 -0.28
CA SER A 199 -9.77 16.65 -0.38
C SER A 199 -9.21 15.24 -0.19
N ALA A 200 -9.80 14.44 0.71
CA ALA A 200 -9.46 13.04 0.92
C ALA A 200 -9.76 12.20 -0.32
N LEU A 201 -10.95 12.35 -0.91
CA LEU A 201 -11.35 11.58 -2.09
C LEU A 201 -10.51 11.94 -3.31
N VAL A 202 -10.41 13.24 -3.65
CA VAL A 202 -9.67 13.70 -4.84
C VAL A 202 -8.17 13.49 -4.66
N GLY A 203 -7.62 13.84 -3.49
CA GLY A 203 -6.21 13.63 -3.17
C GLY A 203 -5.83 12.16 -3.24
N GLN A 204 -6.61 11.28 -2.61
CA GLN A 204 -6.33 9.85 -2.63
C GLN A 204 -6.55 9.24 -4.02
N LEU A 205 -7.50 9.73 -4.83
CA LEU A 205 -7.67 9.30 -6.22
C LEU A 205 -6.38 9.51 -7.02
N PHE A 206 -5.87 10.75 -7.07
CA PHE A 206 -4.65 11.05 -7.83
C PHE A 206 -3.41 10.37 -7.26
N MET A 207 -3.31 10.27 -5.93
CA MET A 207 -2.23 9.54 -5.29
C MET A 207 -2.26 8.06 -5.68
N SER A 208 -3.43 7.44 -5.67
CA SER A 208 -3.62 6.02 -6.03
C SER A 208 -3.37 5.78 -7.52
N LEU A 209 -3.82 6.69 -8.40
CA LEU A 209 -3.50 6.65 -9.83
C LEU A 209 -1.99 6.72 -10.08
N SER A 210 -1.29 7.62 -9.39
CA SER A 210 0.17 7.73 -9.48
C SER A 210 0.87 6.45 -8.99
N ILE A 211 0.38 5.88 -7.88
CA ILE A 211 0.95 4.66 -7.29
C ILE A 211 0.73 3.46 -8.20
N PHE A 212 -0.50 3.17 -8.59
CA PHE A 212 -0.84 1.97 -9.36
C PHE A 212 -0.52 2.12 -10.84
N GLY A 213 -0.74 3.30 -11.43
CA GLY A 213 -0.50 3.54 -12.85
C GLY A 213 0.97 3.79 -13.18
N CYS A 214 1.69 4.56 -12.36
CA CYS A 214 2.99 5.10 -12.76
C CYS A 214 4.20 4.56 -11.99
N GLN A 215 4.03 3.78 -10.91
CA GLN A 215 5.17 3.24 -10.18
C GLN A 215 5.68 1.93 -10.80
N GLN A 216 7.00 1.86 -10.95
CA GLN A 216 7.67 0.70 -11.54
C GLN A 216 7.35 -0.62 -10.83
N ASN A 217 7.23 -0.63 -9.50
CA ASN A 217 6.92 -1.85 -8.75
C ASN A 217 5.58 -2.49 -9.14
N PHE A 218 4.57 -1.68 -9.49
CA PHE A 218 3.26 -2.16 -9.90
C PHE A 218 3.27 -2.56 -11.38
N VAL A 219 3.82 -1.70 -12.23
CA VAL A 219 3.87 -1.97 -13.68
C VAL A 219 4.68 -3.22 -14.01
N GLN A 220 5.79 -3.45 -13.31
CA GLN A 220 6.58 -4.67 -13.48
C GLN A 220 5.80 -5.93 -13.12
N ARG A 221 4.89 -5.85 -12.14
CA ARG A 221 3.99 -6.97 -11.77
C ARG A 221 2.92 -7.19 -12.83
N TYR A 222 2.31 -6.13 -13.35
CA TYR A 222 1.33 -6.25 -14.44
C TYR A 222 1.96 -6.90 -15.67
N CYS A 223 3.13 -6.43 -16.10
CA CYS A 223 3.82 -6.94 -17.29
C CYS A 223 4.43 -8.34 -17.10
N SER A 224 4.53 -8.84 -15.86
CA SER A 224 4.93 -10.24 -15.59
C SER A 224 3.80 -11.25 -15.82
N MET A 225 2.57 -10.79 -16.03
CA MET A 225 1.43 -11.65 -16.34
C MET A 225 1.32 -11.91 -17.85
N GLU A 226 1.07 -13.16 -18.21
CA GLU A 226 1.07 -13.64 -19.61
C GLU A 226 -0.01 -13.03 -20.51
N SER A 227 -1.04 -12.37 -19.97
CA SER A 227 -2.14 -11.82 -20.77
C SER A 227 -2.87 -10.68 -20.08
N GLN A 228 -3.21 -9.65 -20.87
CA GLN A 228 -4.06 -8.52 -20.46
C GLN A 228 -5.38 -8.98 -19.84
N LYS A 229 -5.99 -10.06 -20.38
CA LYS A 229 -7.23 -10.64 -19.82
C LYS A 229 -7.04 -11.16 -18.40
N LYS A 230 -5.84 -11.60 -17.99
CA LYS A 230 -5.55 -12.07 -16.62
C LYS A 230 -5.29 -10.91 -15.62
N VAL A 231 -5.04 -9.69 -16.12
CA VAL A 231 -4.81 -8.49 -15.29
C VAL A 231 -6.10 -7.72 -15.02
N THR A 232 -7.00 -7.70 -16.00
CA THR A 232 -8.31 -7.02 -15.88
C THR A 232 -9.40 -7.92 -15.29
N LYS A 233 -9.29 -9.25 -15.43
CA LYS A 233 -10.17 -10.23 -14.75
C LYS A 233 -9.77 -10.46 -13.32
#